data_AF-A0A3C0BBC6-F1
#
_entry.id   AF-A0A3C0BBC6-F1
#
_cell.length_a   1.000
_cell.length_b   1.000
_cell.length_c   1.000
_cell.angle_alpha   90.00
_cell.angle_beta   90.00
_cell.angle_gamma   90.00
#
_symmetry.space_group_name_H-M   'P 1'
#
loop_
_entity.id
_entity.type
_entity.pdbx_description
1 polymer ?
#
loop_
_entity_poly.entity_id
_entity_poly.type
_entity_poly.pdbx_seq_one_letter_code
_entity_poly.pdbx_strand_id
1 'polypeptide(L)'
;MILNHCGINHWFIKDLPMPGWIHQFPEFTRSNFRAETLTDPHAAKSDQNRMLQGWFDKHMPDLDQRNPYLRNYLIQNSIWWIEYANLDGIRLDTQPYPYAEMTSEWTARILNEYPGFNIVGESWLQREAMTAYFQKQSSPCAYFNSGMPVVTDFPLQGAVSRAFT
;
A
#
# COMPACT_ATOMS: atom_id res chain seq x y z
N MET A 1 2.25 6.76 7.18
CA MET A 1 3.08 6.79 5.95
C MET A 1 2.21 6.48 4.74
N ILE A 2 2.56 7.03 3.58
CA ILE A 2 1.91 6.77 2.29
C ILE A 2 2.99 6.25 1.34
N LEU A 3 2.81 5.04 0.79
CA LEU A 3 3.75 4.46 -0.18
C LEU A 3 3.21 4.53 -1.61
N ASN A 4 1.90 4.70 -1.75
CA ASN A 4 1.21 4.56 -3.03
C ASN A 4 1.38 5.78 -3.93
N HIS A 5 1.20 6.97 -3.37
CA HIS A 5 1.08 8.19 -4.13
C HIS A 5 1.79 9.35 -3.44
N CYS A 6 1.94 10.45 -4.17
CA CYS A 6 2.39 11.73 -3.63
C CYS A 6 1.41 12.83 -4.06
N GLY A 7 1.64 14.07 -3.65
CA GLY A 7 0.86 15.20 -4.17
C GLY A 7 1.36 15.66 -5.54
N ILE A 8 0.45 16.09 -6.42
CA ILE A 8 0.77 16.62 -7.77
C ILE A 8 1.73 17.83 -7.74
N ASN A 9 1.74 18.57 -6.63
CA ASN A 9 2.63 19.71 -6.42
C ASN A 9 3.98 19.33 -5.80
N HIS A 10 4.24 18.03 -5.55
CA HIS A 10 5.52 17.58 -5.04
C HIS A 10 6.63 17.95 -6.03
N TRP A 11 7.77 18.41 -5.52
CA TRP A 11 8.82 19.04 -6.33
C TRP A 11 9.31 18.14 -7.47
N PHE A 12 9.48 16.85 -7.21
CA PHE A 12 9.88 15.87 -8.23
C PHE A 12 8.82 15.57 -9.31
N ILE A 13 7.59 16.08 -9.21
CA ILE A 13 6.57 15.93 -10.27
C ILE A 13 6.78 16.99 -11.34
N LYS A 14 7.35 18.14 -10.97
CA LYS A 14 7.73 19.21 -11.90
C LYS A 14 8.92 18.80 -12.77
N ASP A 15 9.79 17.95 -12.22
CA ASP A 15 10.98 17.40 -12.88
C ASP A 15 11.21 15.97 -12.37
N LEU A 16 10.67 14.99 -13.10
CA LEU A 16 10.73 13.58 -12.70
C LEU A 16 12.19 13.12 -12.64
N PRO A 17 12.64 12.45 -11.55
CA PRO A 17 14.03 12.04 -11.43
C PRO A 17 14.50 11.11 -12.54
N MET A 18 13.60 10.26 -13.06
CA MET A 18 13.82 9.37 -14.19
C MET A 18 12.49 8.80 -14.72
N PRO A 19 12.46 8.19 -15.92
CA PRO A 19 11.32 7.41 -16.38
C PRO A 19 10.96 6.28 -15.41
N GLY A 20 9.66 5.99 -15.26
CA GLY A 20 9.18 4.96 -14.34
C GLY A 20 9.30 5.36 -12.86
N TRP A 21 9.26 6.65 -12.55
CA TRP A 21 9.13 7.14 -11.16
C TRP A 21 7.66 7.19 -10.69
N ILE A 22 6.75 7.43 -11.62
CA ILE A 22 5.31 7.36 -11.45
C ILE A 22 4.72 6.51 -12.56
N HIS A 23 3.54 5.92 -12.35
CA HIS A 23 2.81 5.29 -13.45
C HIS A 23 2.26 6.35 -14.39
N GLN A 24 2.53 6.18 -15.68
CA GLN A 24 2.11 7.10 -16.73
C GLN A 24 1.25 6.36 -17.76
N PHE A 25 0.19 7.03 -18.20
CA PHE A 25 -0.75 6.56 -19.21
C PHE A 25 -0.90 7.63 -20.30
N PRO A 26 -1.32 7.27 -21.53
CA PRO A 26 -1.58 8.25 -22.58
C PRO A 26 -2.58 9.35 -22.18
N GLU A 27 -3.52 9.01 -21.31
CA GLU A 27 -4.50 9.90 -20.71
C GLU A 27 -4.67 9.57 -19.22
N PHE A 28 -5.15 10.53 -18.43
CA PHE A 28 -5.39 10.32 -17.00
C PHE A 28 -6.21 9.05 -16.76
N THR A 29 -5.62 8.10 -16.03
CA THR A 29 -6.25 6.81 -15.74
C THR A 29 -6.37 6.66 -14.24
N ARG A 30 -7.62 6.63 -13.76
CA ARG A 30 -7.94 6.39 -12.36
C ARG A 30 -7.90 4.90 -12.04
N SER A 31 -7.47 4.57 -10.82
CA SER A 31 -7.70 3.25 -10.23
C SER A 31 -9.17 2.86 -10.33
N ASN A 32 -9.42 1.59 -10.63
CA ASN A 32 -10.79 1.06 -10.60
C ASN A 32 -11.25 0.75 -9.17
N PHE A 33 -10.36 0.89 -8.18
CA PHE A 33 -10.61 0.63 -6.76
C PHE A 33 -11.06 -0.82 -6.45
N ARG A 34 -10.79 -1.76 -7.35
CA ARG A 34 -11.20 -3.17 -7.22
C ARG A 34 -10.10 -3.98 -6.55
N ALA A 35 -9.96 -3.85 -5.24
CA ALA A 35 -8.96 -4.60 -4.47
C ALA A 35 -9.18 -6.13 -4.52
N GLU A 36 -10.40 -6.59 -4.83
CA GLU A 36 -10.74 -8.00 -5.07
C GLU A 36 -9.87 -8.64 -6.15
N THR A 37 -9.42 -7.84 -7.12
CA THR A 37 -8.57 -8.30 -8.22
C THR A 37 -7.20 -8.80 -7.77
N LEU A 38 -6.79 -8.48 -6.55
CA LEU A 38 -5.49 -8.88 -5.99
C LEU A 38 -5.49 -10.33 -5.50
N THR A 39 -6.66 -10.84 -5.12
CA THR A 39 -6.82 -12.17 -4.54
C THR A 39 -7.72 -13.09 -5.36
N ASP A 40 -8.47 -12.55 -6.31
CA ASP A 40 -9.39 -13.31 -7.16
C ASP A 40 -8.62 -14.06 -8.29
N PRO A 41 -8.65 -15.40 -8.32
CA PRO A 41 -8.01 -16.18 -9.38
C PRO A 41 -8.64 -15.98 -10.76
N HIS A 42 -9.84 -15.39 -10.83
CA HIS A 42 -10.55 -15.06 -12.06
C HIS A 42 -10.41 -13.59 -12.47
N ALA A 43 -9.61 -12.80 -11.73
CA ALA A 43 -9.43 -11.39 -12.02
C ALA A 43 -8.85 -11.17 -13.42
N ALA A 44 -9.46 -10.25 -14.16
CA ALA A 44 -8.89 -9.78 -15.40
C ALA A 44 -7.58 -9.02 -15.12
N LYS A 45 -6.51 -9.33 -15.87
CA LYS A 45 -5.21 -8.66 -15.68
C LYS A 45 -5.30 -7.14 -15.88
N SER A 46 -6.17 -6.69 -16.77
CA SER A 46 -6.44 -5.27 -16.99
C SER A 46 -7.01 -4.59 -15.74
N ASP A 47 -7.93 -5.25 -15.03
CA ASP A 47 -8.51 -4.72 -13.80
C ASP A 47 -7.49 -4.70 -12.66
N GLN A 48 -6.67 -5.74 -12.52
CA GLN A 48 -5.57 -5.77 -11.56
C GLN A 48 -4.52 -4.68 -11.83
N ASN A 49 -4.15 -4.48 -13.10
CA ASN A 49 -3.23 -3.41 -13.48
C ASN A 49 -3.81 -2.03 -13.21
N ARG A 50 -5.11 -1.82 -13.48
CA ARG A 50 -5.77 -0.55 -13.14
C ARG A 50 -5.85 -0.33 -11.63
N MET A 51 -6.05 -1.38 -10.83
CA MET A 51 -6.00 -1.27 -9.37
C MET A 51 -4.64 -0.70 -8.94
N LEU A 52 -3.55 -1.38 -9.32
CA LEU A 52 -2.19 -1.16 -8.81
C LEU A 52 -1.41 0.00 -9.45
N GLN A 53 -1.86 0.50 -10.60
CA GLN A 53 -1.11 1.52 -11.38
C GLN A 53 -1.94 2.77 -11.63
N GLY A 54 -3.27 2.67 -11.51
CA GLY A 54 -4.17 3.79 -11.73
C GLY A 54 -4.07 4.79 -10.59
N TRP A 55 -4.10 6.07 -10.91
CA TRP A 55 -4.00 7.12 -9.89
C TRP A 55 -5.26 7.15 -9.01
N PHE A 56 -5.10 7.52 -7.75
CA PHE A 56 -6.23 7.63 -6.82
C PHE A 56 -7.19 8.75 -7.25
N ASP A 57 -6.63 9.91 -7.62
CA ASP A 57 -7.35 11.04 -8.21
C ASP A 57 -6.43 11.85 -9.16
N LYS A 58 -6.89 13.03 -9.62
CA LYS A 58 -6.11 13.90 -10.52
C LYS A 58 -4.95 14.64 -9.84
N HIS A 59 -4.89 14.64 -8.52
CA HIS A 59 -3.92 15.36 -7.70
C HIS A 59 -2.95 14.43 -6.97
N MET A 60 -3.11 13.12 -7.12
CA MET A 60 -2.32 12.09 -6.46
C MET A 60 -1.64 11.17 -7.49
N PRO A 61 -0.49 11.60 -8.07
CA PRO A 61 0.32 10.74 -8.93
C PRO A 61 0.71 9.44 -8.23
N ASP A 62 0.44 8.32 -8.90
CA ASP A 62 0.78 6.98 -8.41
C ASP A 62 2.27 6.69 -8.60
N LEU A 63 2.94 6.27 -7.52
CA LEU A 63 4.38 6.03 -7.46
C LEU A 63 4.70 4.61 -7.96
N ASP A 64 5.58 4.49 -8.96
CA ASP A 64 5.96 3.18 -9.50
C ASP A 64 7.04 2.51 -8.64
N GLN A 65 6.60 1.79 -7.60
CA GLN A 65 7.50 1.19 -6.60
C GLN A 65 8.33 0.01 -7.15
N ARG A 66 8.07 -0.43 -8.40
CA ARG A 66 8.96 -1.39 -9.08
C ARG A 66 10.32 -0.79 -9.34
N ASN A 67 10.40 0.54 -9.50
CA ASN A 67 11.65 1.26 -9.60
C ASN A 67 12.45 1.13 -8.28
N PRO A 68 13.65 0.52 -8.30
CA PRO A 68 14.42 0.27 -7.09
C PRO A 68 14.88 1.56 -6.39
N TYR A 69 15.07 2.65 -7.13
CA TYR A 69 15.46 3.94 -6.55
C TYR A 69 14.32 4.58 -5.75
N LEU A 70 13.10 4.57 -6.29
CA LEU A 70 11.91 5.06 -5.60
C LEU A 70 11.58 4.22 -4.38
N ARG A 71 11.63 2.89 -4.53
CA ARG A 71 11.43 1.96 -3.41
C ARG A 71 12.43 2.18 -2.28
N ASN A 72 13.72 2.29 -2.60
CA ASN A 72 14.74 2.62 -1.59
C ASN A 72 14.48 3.98 -0.94
N TYR A 73 14.08 4.99 -1.72
CA TYR A 73 13.70 6.31 -1.19
C TYR A 73 12.58 6.21 -0.15
N LEU A 74 11.50 5.48 -0.46
CA LEU A 74 10.35 5.31 0.45
C LEU A 74 10.72 4.52 1.73
N ILE A 75 11.51 3.45 1.59
CA ILE A 75 11.99 2.65 2.73
C ILE A 75 12.89 3.48 3.63
N GLN A 76 13.89 4.15 3.07
CA GLN A 76 14.82 4.99 3.83
C GLN A 76 14.11 6.16 4.47
N ASN A 77 13.16 6.80 3.78
CA ASN A 77 12.35 7.87 4.36
C ASN A 77 11.55 7.37 5.58
N SER A 78 10.99 6.17 5.50
CA SER A 78 10.24 5.59 6.61
C SER A 78 11.14 5.31 7.81
N ILE A 79 12.29 4.66 7.61
CA ILE A 79 13.28 4.39 8.66
C ILE A 79 13.81 5.70 9.25
N TRP A 80 14.11 6.69 8.42
CA TRP A 80 14.56 8.00 8.86
C TRP A 80 13.57 8.65 9.82
N TRP A 81 12.26 8.62 9.50
CA TRP A 81 11.23 9.14 10.40
C TRP A 81 11.09 8.36 11.70
N ILE A 82 11.22 7.03 11.64
CA ILE A 82 11.20 6.20 12.84
C ILE A 82 12.32 6.63 13.79
N GLU A 83 13.56 6.72 13.30
CA GLU A 83 14.73 7.07 14.11
C GLU A 83 14.67 8.54 14.57
N TYR A 84 14.43 9.46 13.63
CA TYR A 84 14.49 10.90 13.88
C TYR A 84 13.43 11.36 14.88
N ALA A 85 12.21 10.84 14.76
CA ALA A 85 11.09 11.24 15.62
C ALA A 85 10.83 10.25 16.77
N ASN A 86 11.65 9.20 16.90
CA ASN A 86 11.50 8.13 17.89
C ASN A 86 10.05 7.60 17.93
N LEU A 87 9.55 7.16 16.77
CA LEU A 87 8.18 6.64 16.64
C LEU A 87 8.06 5.25 17.29
N ASP A 88 6.88 4.91 17.78
CA ASP A 88 6.56 3.57 18.29
C ASP A 88 5.84 2.68 17.27
N GLY A 89 5.36 3.28 16.18
CA GLY A 89 4.64 2.55 15.13
C GLY A 89 4.28 3.40 13.92
N ILE A 90 3.84 2.74 12.86
CA ILE A 90 3.35 3.39 11.63
C ILE A 90 1.95 2.90 11.29
N ARG A 91 1.04 3.83 10.99
CA ARG A 91 -0.15 3.54 10.19
C ARG A 91 0.19 3.73 8.72
N LEU A 92 0.05 2.68 7.92
CA LEU A 92 0.26 2.70 6.47
C LEU A 92 -1.07 2.92 5.76
N ASP A 93 -1.15 4.03 5.02
CA ASP A 93 -2.31 4.43 4.22
C ASP A 93 -2.45 3.58 2.96
N THR A 94 -3.69 3.32 2.52
CA THR A 94 -4.00 2.68 1.23
C THR A 94 -3.26 1.36 1.00
N GLN A 95 -3.17 0.49 2.01
CA GLN A 95 -2.36 -0.74 1.95
C GLN A 95 -2.60 -1.65 0.72
N PRO A 96 -3.83 -1.75 0.17
CA PRO A 96 -4.06 -2.58 -1.02
C PRO A 96 -3.41 -2.05 -2.31
N TYR A 97 -3.02 -0.78 -2.40
CA TYR A 97 -2.64 -0.14 -3.66
C TYR A 97 -1.16 -0.30 -4.01
N PRO A 98 -0.21 -0.16 -3.07
CA PRO A 98 1.18 -0.50 -3.33
C PRO A 98 1.34 -1.95 -3.75
N TYR A 99 2.37 -2.23 -4.56
CA TYR A 99 2.70 -3.61 -4.92
C TYR A 99 2.97 -4.43 -3.67
N ALA A 100 2.50 -5.67 -3.68
CA ALA A 100 2.62 -6.56 -2.54
C ALA A 100 4.10 -6.72 -2.16
N GLU A 101 4.98 -6.93 -3.16
CA GLU A 101 6.44 -7.02 -3.03
C GLU A 101 7.05 -5.79 -2.36
N MET A 102 6.57 -4.59 -2.72
CA MET A 102 7.00 -3.34 -2.09
C MET A 102 6.65 -3.33 -0.60
N THR A 103 5.42 -3.69 -0.23
CA THR A 103 4.99 -3.69 1.18
C THR A 103 5.72 -4.75 2.01
N SER A 104 6.03 -5.91 1.43
CA SER A 104 6.78 -6.98 2.08
C SER A 104 8.22 -6.57 2.33
N GLU A 105 8.90 -6.02 1.31
CA GLU A 105 10.26 -5.53 1.47
C GLU A 105 10.33 -4.35 2.45
N TRP A 106 9.41 -3.40 2.36
CA TRP A 106 9.33 -2.25 3.27
C TRP A 106 9.13 -2.70 4.72
N THR A 107 8.22 -3.63 4.97
CA THR A 107 7.97 -4.15 6.32
C THR A 107 9.16 -4.94 6.83
N ALA A 108 9.76 -5.81 6.01
CA ALA A 108 10.94 -6.59 6.38
C ALA A 108 12.13 -5.69 6.72
N ARG A 109 12.36 -4.62 5.95
CA ARG A 109 13.45 -3.67 6.21
C ARG A 109 13.24 -2.88 7.50
N ILE A 110 12.02 -2.44 7.78
CA ILE A 110 11.71 -1.77 9.06
C ILE A 110 11.89 -2.73 10.24
N LEU A 111 11.35 -3.95 10.16
CA LEU A 111 11.44 -4.92 11.25
C LEU A 111 12.86 -5.48 11.45
N ASN A 112 13.73 -5.40 10.44
CA ASN A 112 15.15 -5.71 10.59
C ASN A 112 15.87 -4.67 11.46
N GLU A 113 15.57 -3.38 11.28
CA GLU A 113 16.12 -2.32 12.13
C GLU A 113 15.44 -2.30 13.52
N TYR A 114 14.13 -2.54 13.56
CA TYR A 114 13.31 -2.43 14.76
C TYR A 114 12.40 -3.66 14.94
N PRO A 115 12.92 -4.78 15.50
CA PRO A 115 12.16 -6.04 15.60
C PRO A 115 10.86 -5.98 16.41
N GLY A 116 10.75 -5.04 17.35
CA GLY A 116 9.55 -4.82 18.18
C GLY A 116 8.58 -3.78 17.62
N PHE A 117 8.86 -3.19 16.46
CA PHE A 117 8.07 -2.11 15.89
C PHE A 117 6.71 -2.60 15.40
N ASN A 118 5.67 -1.79 15.58
CA ASN A 118 4.33 -2.14 15.12
C ASN A 118 3.93 -1.34 13.89
N ILE A 119 3.25 -2.00 12.95
CA ILE A 119 2.74 -1.36 11.74
C ILE A 119 1.31 -1.84 11.52
N VAL A 120 0.41 -0.87 11.33
CA VAL A 120 -1.01 -1.10 11.03
C VAL A 120 -1.27 -0.68 9.58
N GLY A 121 -1.54 -1.64 8.72
CA GLY A 121 -1.98 -1.40 7.33
C GLY A 121 -3.46 -1.06 7.26
N GLU A 122 -3.80 0.04 6.60
CA GLU A 122 -5.18 0.36 6.27
C GLU A 122 -5.64 -0.44 5.05
N SER A 123 -6.40 -1.50 5.31
CA SER A 123 -7.05 -2.32 4.30
C SER A 123 -8.56 -2.05 4.34
N TRP A 124 -9.01 -0.97 3.69
CA TRP A 124 -10.42 -0.57 3.70
C TRP A 124 -11.32 -1.51 2.88
N LEU A 125 -11.57 -2.69 3.45
CA LEU A 125 -12.29 -3.79 2.81
C LEU A 125 -13.33 -4.31 3.79
N GLN A 126 -14.53 -4.59 3.28
CA GLN A 126 -15.68 -5.00 4.11
C GLN A 126 -15.80 -6.52 4.25
N ARG A 127 -14.80 -7.28 3.79
CA ARG A 127 -14.74 -8.74 3.90
C ARG A 127 -13.52 -9.14 4.72
N GLU A 128 -13.72 -10.07 5.65
CA GLU A 128 -12.72 -10.54 6.60
C GLU A 128 -11.54 -11.20 5.88
N ALA A 129 -11.84 -12.10 4.94
CA ALA A 129 -10.81 -12.79 4.16
C ALA A 129 -9.93 -11.83 3.34
N MET A 130 -10.54 -10.77 2.78
CA MET A 130 -9.84 -9.74 2.01
C MET A 130 -8.92 -8.91 2.90
N THR A 131 -9.38 -8.55 4.09
CA THR A 131 -8.58 -7.79 5.06
C THR A 131 -7.43 -8.63 5.60
N ALA A 132 -7.72 -9.88 5.97
CA ALA A 132 -6.76 -10.83 6.51
C ALA A 132 -5.65 -11.18 5.51
N TYR A 133 -5.91 -11.17 4.20
CA TYR A 133 -4.91 -11.40 3.16
C TYR A 133 -3.65 -10.53 3.33
N PHE A 134 -3.82 -9.29 3.80
CA PHE A 134 -2.71 -8.35 3.97
C PHE A 134 -1.97 -8.50 5.30
N GLN A 135 -2.39 -9.36 6.22
CA GLN A 135 -1.70 -9.59 7.51
C GLN A 135 -0.70 -10.74 7.40
N LYS A 136 0.47 -10.58 8.03
CA LYS A 136 1.50 -11.62 8.05
C LYS A 136 0.94 -12.94 8.58
N GLN A 137 1.36 -14.05 7.95
CA GLN A 137 1.03 -15.42 8.36
C GLN A 137 -0.48 -15.75 8.37
N SER A 138 -1.31 -14.98 7.67
CA SER A 138 -2.73 -15.31 7.56
C SER A 138 -2.96 -16.53 6.65
N SER A 139 -4.03 -17.29 6.90
CA SER A 139 -4.36 -18.46 6.06
C SER A 139 -4.66 -18.11 4.58
N PRO A 140 -5.31 -16.97 4.25
CA PRO A 140 -5.49 -16.54 2.86
C PRO A 140 -4.19 -16.12 2.15
N CYS A 141 -3.10 -15.93 2.88
CA CYS A 141 -1.79 -15.42 2.41
C CYS A 141 -0.98 -16.46 1.60
N ALA A 142 -1.59 -17.56 1.12
CA ALA A 142 -0.89 -18.74 0.62
C ALA A 142 0.10 -18.49 -0.54
N TYR A 143 -0.03 -17.38 -1.27
CA TYR A 143 0.83 -17.04 -2.41
C TYR A 143 1.77 -15.85 -2.17
N PHE A 144 1.55 -15.03 -1.13
CA PHE A 144 2.35 -13.84 -0.88
C PHE A 144 2.20 -13.32 0.55
N ASN A 145 3.30 -13.20 1.31
CA ASN A 145 3.31 -12.68 2.68
C ASN A 145 3.76 -11.21 2.72
N SER A 146 2.85 -10.30 3.07
CA SER A 146 3.10 -8.86 3.18
C SER A 146 4.07 -8.46 4.31
N GLY A 147 4.35 -9.37 5.25
CA GLY A 147 5.12 -9.07 6.46
C GLY A 147 4.38 -8.18 7.48
N MET A 148 3.20 -7.64 7.12
CA MET A 148 2.47 -6.66 7.94
C MET A 148 2.05 -7.24 9.29
N PRO A 149 2.44 -6.64 10.43
CA PRO A 149 2.02 -7.12 11.74
C PRO A 149 0.52 -7.08 11.98
N VAL A 150 -0.14 -5.97 11.61
CA VAL A 150 -1.54 -5.72 11.92
C VAL A 150 -2.24 -5.04 10.74
N VAL A 151 -3.53 -5.31 10.57
CA VAL A 151 -4.41 -4.62 9.61
C VAL A 151 -5.61 -4.02 10.34
N THR A 152 -6.18 -2.96 9.79
CA THR A 152 -7.42 -2.34 10.28
C THR A 152 -8.62 -3.28 10.16
N ASP A 153 -9.46 -3.37 11.20
CA ASP A 153 -10.65 -4.23 11.22
C ASP A 153 -11.92 -3.48 10.77
N PHE A 154 -11.97 -3.15 9.47
CA PHE A 154 -13.15 -2.56 8.86
C PHE A 154 -14.38 -3.47 8.81
N PRO A 155 -14.25 -4.80 8.62
CA PRO A 155 -15.40 -5.70 8.68
C PRO A 155 -16.12 -5.65 10.03
N LEU A 156 -15.38 -5.72 11.16
CA LEU A 156 -15.97 -5.60 12.48
C LEU A 156 -16.55 -4.21 12.71
N GLN A 157 -15.81 -3.15 12.35
CA GLN A 157 -16.29 -1.77 12.46
C GLN A 157 -17.62 -1.59 11.70
N GLY A 158 -17.74 -2.13 10.50
CA GLY A 158 -18.96 -2.09 9.70
C GLY A 158 -20.10 -2.89 10.31
N ALA A 159 -19.83 -4.08 10.85
CA ALA A 159 -20.82 -4.92 11.52
C ALA A 159 -21.37 -4.26 12.79
N VAL A 160 -20.48 -3.73 13.64
CA VAL A 160 -20.85 -3.00 14.86
C VAL A 160 -21.67 -1.77 14.51
N SER A 161 -21.24 -0.97 13.52
CA SER A 161 -21.96 0.23 13.11
C SER A 161 -23.40 -0.10 12.70
N ARG A 162 -23.60 -1.14 11.88
CA ARG A 162 -24.94 -1.60 11.46
C ARG A 162 -25.79 -2.18 12.59
N ALA A 163 -25.18 -2.74 13.62
CA ALA A 163 -25.92 -3.33 14.74
C ALA A 163 -26.56 -2.27 15.65
N PHE A 164 -26.01 -1.05 15.67
CA PHE A 164 -26.42 0.04 16.56
C PHE A 164 -27.01 1.26 15.81
N THR A 165 -27.34 1.12 14.53
CA THR A 165 -28.07 2.11 13.70
C THR A 165 -29.24 1.46 13.00
#